data_AF-A0A085FY07-F1
#
_entry.id   AF-A0A085FY07-F1
#
_cell.length_a   1.000
_cell.length_b   1.000
_cell.length_c   1.000
_cell.angle_alpha   90.00
_cell.angle_beta   90.00
_cell.angle_gamma   90.00
#
_symmetry.space_group_name_H-M   'P 1'
#
loop_
_entity.id
_entity.type
_entity.pdbx_description
1 polymer ?
#
loop_
_entity_poly.entity_id
_entity_poly.type
_entity_poly.pdbx_seq_one_letter_code
_entity_poly.pdbx_strand_id
1 'polypeptide(L)'
;MARTMAEQLKQAFAEAGRALPDSRPRQSPPSRKQNTLQAGPHAAAPSAPAGRKSQSKSVKSRTVGKSASSLVRAFNARCAPAGTPLPGNTEKRTVPAAHAPQPPQRRAPCPVEICVGDNPSLALSTGDAGPQAVPRLYAAAGIPCQCRSADSWSEERELVLGLDFGTSAVKVVIGDRALGKAFAVPFTDQSGLQRYLLPCRLYESDGVFDLSGGATVHRDLKLALAAFPDDLLLQARVTAFLALVIRHVRGWLLMEKEPVYRNVRIVWKLVLGLPVAHQLESKLAGVFKEAAGLAWVTSVGPRTDISLDCVKLARQTLPDLVAGVQAWPDGADVEVDAVPEIAAQIYGFVTSQKFDRKAKNYFLMVDVGAGTVDSSLFHVKPGRGGRWDFEFFTCVVEPHGTMNLHRHRVRWWQQQLALSDSQQGRYLAEELGGHMCHTDQLYSVPDTVDGYVRDVSIARNDPKACPDADFFRRRVVAQVRGNTYWRTWKDGHLDQHILRDIPAFYCGGGTRMNFYSRLRTELASMPGCTWLKAAPRHIALPEELEAPGLMREDYDRLSVAYGLSFLEVGKITRAAPKPRLIFEQETPYHHNYVSKDDV
;
A
#
# COMPACT_ATOMS: atom_id res chain seq x y z
N MET A 1 22.66 8.55 -0.48
CA MET A 1 21.48 8.00 0.23
C MET A 1 20.44 7.60 -0.81
N ALA A 2 19.61 6.58 -0.55
CA ALA A 2 18.43 6.33 -1.39
C ALA A 2 17.34 7.36 -1.07
N ARG A 3 16.57 7.78 -2.09
CA ARG A 3 15.39 8.65 -1.87
C ARG A 3 14.28 7.86 -1.18
N THR A 4 13.45 8.54 -0.41
CA THR A 4 12.25 7.93 0.19
C THR A 4 11.15 7.74 -0.87
N MET A 5 10.25 6.78 -0.64
CA MET A 5 9.07 6.59 -1.50
C MET A 5 8.24 7.88 -1.63
N ALA A 6 8.11 8.65 -0.55
CA ALA A 6 7.43 9.95 -0.56
C ALA A 6 8.15 10.98 -1.45
N GLU A 7 9.48 11.04 -1.45
CA GLU A 7 10.25 11.92 -2.35
C GLU A 7 10.13 11.48 -3.82
N GLN A 8 10.17 10.18 -4.09
CA GLN A 8 9.99 9.63 -5.44
C GLN A 8 8.57 9.93 -5.97
N LEU A 9 7.54 9.78 -5.14
CA LEU A 9 6.16 10.13 -5.50
C LEU A 9 5.97 11.64 -5.66
N LYS A 10 6.50 12.47 -4.75
CA LYS A 10 6.48 13.94 -4.90
C LYS A 10 7.12 14.37 -6.21
N GLN A 11 8.27 13.80 -6.57
CA GLN A 11 8.90 14.05 -7.86
C GLN A 11 8.01 13.58 -9.02
N ALA A 12 7.42 12.39 -8.95
CA ALA A 12 6.54 11.88 -10.00
C ALA A 12 5.29 12.77 -10.22
N PHE A 13 4.72 13.33 -9.14
CA PHE A 13 3.63 14.31 -9.18
C PHE A 13 4.07 15.66 -9.75
N ALA A 14 5.22 16.19 -9.32
CA ALA A 14 5.76 17.45 -9.84
C ALA A 14 6.08 17.34 -11.34
N GLU A 15 6.69 16.24 -11.78
CA GLU A 15 6.89 15.94 -13.21
C GLU A 15 5.57 15.72 -13.97
N ALA A 16 4.44 15.46 -13.29
CA ALA A 16 3.13 15.23 -13.91
C ALA A 16 2.33 16.53 -14.09
N GLY A 17 2.92 17.70 -13.85
CA GLY A 17 2.25 18.99 -14.04
C GLY A 17 1.14 19.28 -13.02
N ARG A 18 1.01 18.49 -11.94
CA ARG A 18 0.06 18.79 -10.87
C ARG A 18 0.63 19.86 -9.94
N ALA A 19 0.17 21.09 -10.14
CA ALA A 19 0.08 22.03 -9.03
C ALA A 19 -0.82 21.40 -7.95
N LEU A 20 -0.36 21.48 -6.70
CA LEU A 20 -1.14 21.05 -5.54
C LEU A 20 -2.27 22.05 -5.28
N PRO A 21 -3.31 21.69 -4.48
CA PRO A 21 -4.18 22.71 -3.92
C PRO A 21 -3.33 23.73 -3.18
N ASP A 22 -3.47 25.02 -3.50
CA ASP A 22 -2.64 26.07 -2.93
C ASP A 22 -2.73 26.08 -1.40
N SER A 23 -1.67 25.59 -0.75
CA SER A 23 -1.37 25.97 0.62
C SER A 23 -0.94 27.44 0.60
N ARG A 24 -1.92 28.35 0.60
CA ARG A 24 -1.68 29.80 0.60
C ARG A 24 -0.57 30.12 1.61
N PRO A 25 0.51 30.80 1.21
CA PRO A 25 1.58 31.13 2.16
C PRO A 25 0.98 31.94 3.30
N ARG A 26 1.24 31.53 4.54
CA ARG A 26 0.84 32.27 5.74
C ARG A 26 1.40 33.69 5.61
N GLN A 27 0.53 34.68 5.43
CA GLN A 27 0.92 36.07 5.61
C GLN A 27 1.33 36.25 7.07
N SER A 28 2.58 36.65 7.28
CA SER A 28 3.11 37.00 8.58
C SER A 28 2.24 38.12 9.19
N PRO A 29 1.80 38.03 10.46
CA PRO A 29 1.13 39.16 11.10
C PRO A 29 2.12 40.33 11.20
N PRO A 30 1.67 41.58 10.98
CA PRO A 30 2.55 42.73 11.03
C PRO A 30 3.10 42.95 12.44
N SER A 31 4.40 43.24 12.52
CA SER A 31 5.11 43.53 13.77
C SER A 31 4.55 44.80 14.43
N ARG A 32 3.83 44.64 15.55
CA ARG A 32 3.31 45.76 16.32
C ARG A 32 4.35 46.24 17.35
N LYS A 33 4.69 47.52 17.25
CA LYS A 33 5.69 48.20 18.11
C LYS A 33 5.25 48.23 19.58
N GLN A 34 6.25 48.34 20.46
CA GLN A 34 6.07 48.63 21.89
C GLN A 34 5.21 49.89 22.09
N ASN A 35 4.37 49.89 23.13
CA ASN A 35 4.22 51.06 24.00
C ASN A 35 3.67 50.69 25.38
N THR A 36 4.11 51.52 26.33
CA THR A 36 4.13 51.45 27.79
C THR A 36 2.77 51.75 28.48
N LEU A 37 2.74 51.59 29.82
CA LEU A 37 1.68 51.99 30.80
C LEU A 37 0.44 51.07 30.86
N GLN A 38 -0.25 50.84 31.99
CA GLN A 38 -0.15 51.37 33.37
C GLN A 38 -0.69 50.34 34.41
N ALA A 39 -0.74 50.66 35.70
CA ALA A 39 -0.89 49.69 36.79
C ALA A 39 -2.24 49.64 37.54
N GLY A 40 -2.74 48.42 37.82
CA GLY A 40 -3.60 48.01 38.96
C GLY A 40 -5.01 48.61 39.12
N PRO A 41 -5.74 48.29 40.21
CA PRO A 41 -5.69 47.09 41.06
C PRO A 41 -7.09 46.52 41.47
N HIS A 42 -7.12 45.43 42.28
CA HIS A 42 -8.30 44.85 43.00
C HIS A 42 -9.40 44.21 42.11
N ALA A 43 -10.28 43.27 42.53
CA ALA A 43 -10.35 42.23 43.59
C ALA A 43 -11.53 41.26 43.18
N ALA A 44 -11.91 40.16 43.84
CA ALA A 44 -11.53 39.49 45.09
C ALA A 44 -11.86 37.96 45.00
N ALA A 45 -11.73 37.21 46.10
CA ALA A 45 -12.32 35.86 46.30
C ALA A 45 -13.45 35.93 47.35
N PRO A 46 -14.41 34.98 47.34
CA PRO A 46 -14.50 34.01 48.46
C PRO A 46 -15.00 32.62 47.95
N SER A 47 -14.52 31.44 48.39
CA SER A 47 -14.61 30.75 49.71
C SER A 47 -15.38 29.43 49.56
N ALA A 48 -14.84 28.32 50.06
CA ALA A 48 -15.53 27.03 50.14
C ALA A 48 -16.48 26.95 51.35
N PRO A 49 -17.32 25.89 51.42
CA PRO A 49 -17.49 25.20 52.69
C PRO A 49 -17.29 23.67 52.57
N ALA A 50 -17.10 23.01 53.71
CA ALA A 50 -16.69 21.61 53.80
C ALA A 50 -17.75 20.70 54.45
N GLY A 51 -17.79 19.45 53.96
CA GLY A 51 -17.84 18.27 54.83
C GLY A 51 -19.20 17.64 55.19
N ARG A 52 -19.30 16.32 54.99
CA ARG A 52 -19.62 15.37 56.07
C ARG A 52 -19.24 13.93 55.72
N LYS A 53 -18.99 13.12 56.76
CA LYS A 53 -18.70 11.68 56.67
C LYS A 53 -19.95 10.87 57.00
N SER A 54 -20.10 9.68 56.42
CA SER A 54 -20.88 8.58 57.02
C SER A 54 -20.23 7.23 56.69
N GLN A 55 -20.03 6.41 57.72
CA GLN A 55 -19.56 5.02 57.60
C GLN A 55 -20.76 4.06 57.65
N SER A 56 -20.69 2.94 56.92
CA SER A 56 -21.43 1.72 57.24
C SER A 56 -20.60 0.48 56.86
N LYS A 57 -20.86 -0.67 57.50
CA LYS A 57 -19.98 -1.85 57.54
C LYS A 57 -20.58 -3.07 56.85
N SER A 58 -19.70 -3.88 56.21
CA SER A 58 -19.87 -5.33 55.90
C SER A 58 -21.03 -5.70 54.94
N VAL A 59 -21.01 -6.79 54.17
CA VAL A 59 -20.45 -8.15 54.39
C VAL A 59 -19.78 -8.71 53.13
N LYS A 60 -18.85 -9.67 53.30
CA LYS A 60 -18.20 -10.42 52.21
C LYS A 60 -19.15 -11.45 51.59
N SER A 61 -19.28 -11.48 50.27
CA SER A 61 -19.48 -12.72 49.52
C SER A 61 -18.42 -12.83 48.41
N ARG A 62 -18.12 -14.05 47.96
CA ARG A 62 -16.87 -14.39 47.27
C ARG A 62 -17.19 -15.16 46.00
N THR A 63 -17.26 -14.46 44.87
CA THR A 63 -17.42 -15.09 43.54
C THR A 63 -16.41 -14.47 42.58
N VAL A 64 -15.61 -15.32 41.92
CA VAL A 64 -14.57 -14.93 40.97
C VAL A 64 -14.99 -15.40 39.57
N GLY A 65 -14.92 -14.49 38.60
CA GLY A 65 -15.24 -14.74 37.19
C GLY A 65 -15.19 -13.40 36.45
N LYS A 66 -13.97 -12.90 36.21
CA LYS A 66 -13.76 -11.49 35.83
C LYS A 66 -14.02 -11.22 34.35
N SER A 67 -14.73 -10.12 34.09
CA SER A 67 -14.93 -9.51 32.78
C SER A 67 -13.59 -9.15 32.09
N ALA A 68 -13.60 -9.16 30.75
CA ALA A 68 -12.44 -9.00 29.87
C ALA A 68 -11.76 -7.61 29.89
N SER A 69 -12.27 -6.64 30.68
CA SER A 69 -11.77 -5.26 30.71
C SER A 69 -10.41 -5.06 31.40
N SER A 70 -9.77 -6.12 31.93
CA SER A 70 -8.50 -6.00 32.68
C SER A 70 -7.22 -6.38 31.92
N LEU A 71 -7.28 -6.77 30.63
CA LEU A 71 -6.10 -7.21 29.87
C LEU A 71 -5.39 -6.09 29.06
N VAL A 72 -6.06 -4.96 28.81
CA VAL A 72 -5.54 -3.87 27.94
C VAL A 72 -4.49 -2.98 28.62
N ARG A 73 -4.36 -3.00 29.96
CA ARG A 73 -3.47 -2.07 30.70
C ARG A 73 -2.05 -2.58 31.02
N ALA A 74 -1.67 -3.79 30.58
CA ALA A 74 -0.44 -4.42 31.04
C ALA A 74 0.80 -4.28 30.13
N PHE A 75 0.72 -3.64 28.96
CA PHE A 75 1.79 -3.69 27.95
C PHE A 75 2.61 -2.38 27.77
N ASN A 76 2.11 -1.21 28.17
CA ASN A 76 2.70 0.10 27.84
C ASN A 76 3.63 0.68 28.94
N ALA A 77 4.30 -0.15 29.74
CA ALA A 77 5.16 0.33 30.83
C ALA A 77 6.43 -0.51 31.02
N ARG A 78 7.39 -0.40 30.08
CA ARG A 78 8.83 -0.70 30.25
C ARG A 78 9.62 -0.26 29.01
N CYS A 79 10.52 0.71 29.19
CA CYS A 79 11.82 0.92 28.50
C CYS A 79 12.18 2.42 28.47
N ALA A 80 12.71 2.92 29.59
CA ALA A 80 13.53 4.13 29.59
C ALA A 80 15.01 3.69 29.56
N PRO A 81 15.84 4.15 28.61
CA PRO A 81 17.27 3.92 28.64
C PRO A 81 17.98 5.04 29.41
N ALA A 82 18.57 4.69 30.56
CA ALA A 82 19.60 5.51 31.20
C ALA A 82 20.97 4.97 30.78
N GLY A 83 21.88 5.85 30.34
CA GLY A 83 23.22 5.47 29.90
C GLY A 83 24.01 6.66 29.32
N THR A 84 24.81 7.30 30.17
CA THR A 84 25.77 8.34 29.79
C THR A 84 26.94 7.75 28.99
N PRO A 85 27.52 8.46 28.00
CA PRO A 85 28.57 7.91 27.15
C PRO A 85 29.97 7.98 27.79
N LEU A 86 30.81 7.01 27.47
CA LEU A 86 32.26 7.06 27.72
C LEU A 86 33.04 7.20 26.39
N PRO A 87 34.17 7.91 26.37
CA PRO A 87 34.90 8.21 25.14
C PRO A 87 35.82 7.05 24.72
N GLY A 88 35.75 6.66 23.44
CA GLY A 88 36.65 5.68 22.83
C GLY A 88 37.40 6.28 21.65
N ASN A 89 38.70 6.53 21.83
CA ASN A 89 39.61 6.83 20.71
C ASN A 89 39.72 5.60 19.79
N THR A 90 39.73 5.81 18.47
CA THR A 90 40.37 4.87 17.54
C THR A 90 40.78 5.58 16.26
N GLU A 91 41.96 5.23 15.76
CA GLU A 91 42.72 6.05 14.82
C GLU A 91 42.25 5.91 13.37
N LYS A 92 42.37 7.00 12.61
CA LYS A 92 42.08 7.01 11.18
C LYS A 92 43.23 6.35 10.41
N ARG A 93 43.10 5.04 10.13
CA ARG A 93 43.96 4.37 9.14
C ARG A 93 43.42 4.63 7.72
N THR A 94 44.09 5.53 7.00
CA THR A 94 43.77 5.85 5.60
C THR A 94 44.10 4.69 4.68
N VAL A 95 43.15 4.33 3.80
CA VAL A 95 43.31 3.31 2.74
C VAL A 95 43.13 4.02 1.39
N PRO A 96 43.91 3.71 0.34
CA PRO A 96 43.86 4.46 -0.92
C PRO A 96 42.49 4.42 -1.60
N ALA A 97 42.09 5.55 -2.18
CA ALA A 97 40.80 5.70 -2.85
C ALA A 97 40.76 4.98 -4.20
N ALA A 98 40.34 3.71 -4.20
CA ALA A 98 39.88 3.04 -5.42
C ALA A 98 38.74 3.86 -6.04
N HIS A 99 38.85 4.18 -7.34
CA HIS A 99 37.91 5.07 -8.01
C HIS A 99 36.46 4.57 -7.90
N ALA A 100 35.63 5.34 -7.18
CA ALA A 100 34.20 5.17 -7.22
C ALA A 100 33.71 5.39 -8.67
N PRO A 101 32.92 4.48 -9.25
CA PRO A 101 32.35 4.69 -10.57
C PRO A 101 31.48 5.95 -10.52
N GLN A 102 31.81 6.94 -11.36
CA GLN A 102 31.04 8.18 -11.45
C GLN A 102 29.56 7.87 -11.74
N PRO A 103 28.61 8.63 -11.18
CA PRO A 103 27.21 8.49 -11.56
C PRO A 103 27.09 8.68 -13.07
N PRO A 104 26.31 7.85 -13.78
CA PRO A 104 26.22 7.94 -15.23
C PRO A 104 25.73 9.33 -15.63
N GLN A 105 26.59 10.07 -16.33
CA GLN A 105 26.23 11.36 -16.90
C GLN A 105 24.96 11.19 -17.74
N ARG A 106 23.99 12.10 -17.55
CA ARG A 106 22.79 12.15 -18.40
C ARG A 106 23.23 12.51 -19.82
N ARG A 107 23.49 11.50 -20.66
CA ARG A 107 23.53 11.70 -22.11
C ARG A 107 22.21 12.34 -22.52
N ALA A 108 22.28 13.41 -23.33
CA ALA A 108 21.10 13.92 -24.01
C ALA A 108 20.44 12.76 -24.79
N PRO A 109 19.11 12.66 -24.83
CA PRO A 109 18.45 11.68 -25.68
C PRO A 109 18.91 11.91 -27.13
N CYS A 110 19.29 10.84 -27.82
CA CYS A 110 19.51 10.90 -29.25
C CYS A 110 18.16 11.30 -29.89
N PRO A 111 18.07 12.35 -30.72
CA PRO A 111 16.81 12.75 -31.32
C PRO A 111 16.23 11.58 -32.09
N VAL A 112 15.04 11.15 -31.70
CA VAL A 112 14.30 10.14 -32.46
C VAL A 112 13.45 10.92 -33.43
N GLU A 113 13.80 10.82 -34.71
CA GLU A 113 13.03 11.48 -35.77
C GLU A 113 11.61 10.89 -35.80
N ILE A 114 10.61 11.77 -35.81
CA ILE A 114 9.21 11.39 -35.91
C ILE A 114 8.62 11.97 -37.19
N CYS A 115 7.90 11.15 -37.94
CA CYS A 115 7.15 11.57 -39.11
C CYS A 115 5.69 11.69 -38.71
N VAL A 116 5.12 12.88 -38.85
CA VAL A 116 3.69 13.14 -38.65
C VAL A 116 3.03 13.09 -40.03
N GLY A 117 2.01 12.25 -40.20
CA GLY A 117 1.27 12.11 -41.45
C GLY A 117 0.24 13.21 -41.66
N ASP A 118 -0.64 13.00 -42.64
CA ASP A 118 -1.63 14.00 -43.08
C ASP A 118 -2.82 14.13 -42.12
N ASN A 119 -3.16 13.07 -41.38
CA ASN A 119 -4.30 13.04 -40.45
C ASN A 119 -3.94 12.35 -39.11
N PRO A 120 -3.01 12.94 -38.33
CA PRO A 120 -2.55 12.36 -37.07
C PRO A 120 -3.65 12.46 -36.00
N SER A 121 -3.93 11.36 -35.30
CA SER A 121 -4.99 11.29 -34.28
C SER A 121 -4.54 10.55 -33.03
N LEU A 122 -5.25 10.72 -31.92
CA LEU A 122 -5.14 9.79 -30.80
C LEU A 122 -5.60 8.39 -31.21
N ALA A 123 -4.86 7.37 -30.77
CA ALA A 123 -5.30 5.98 -30.74
C ALA A 123 -5.81 5.56 -29.34
N LEU A 124 -5.58 6.40 -28.33
CA LEU A 124 -6.13 6.21 -26.99
C LEU A 124 -7.65 6.24 -27.02
N SER A 125 -8.28 5.19 -26.49
CA SER A 125 -9.68 5.31 -26.08
C SER A 125 -9.75 6.28 -24.90
N THR A 126 -10.47 7.38 -25.06
CA THR A 126 -11.24 7.95 -23.94
C THR A 126 -12.25 6.88 -23.56
N GLY A 127 -11.94 6.10 -22.54
CA GLY A 127 -12.89 5.12 -22.06
C GLY A 127 -14.03 5.88 -21.41
N ASP A 128 -15.17 5.96 -22.10
CA ASP A 128 -16.47 6.39 -21.58
C ASP A 128 -17.02 5.36 -20.58
N ALA A 129 -16.15 4.89 -19.68
CA ALA A 129 -16.51 4.52 -18.33
C ALA A 129 -16.98 5.78 -17.59
N GLY A 130 -18.17 6.23 -18.00
CA GLY A 130 -19.04 7.02 -17.15
C GLY A 130 -19.22 6.36 -15.79
N PRO A 131 -19.79 7.07 -14.82
CA PRO A 131 -19.89 6.59 -13.45
C PRO A 131 -20.34 5.12 -13.35
N GLN A 132 -19.44 4.27 -12.85
CA GLN A 132 -19.72 2.85 -12.68
C GLN A 132 -20.84 2.75 -11.63
N ALA A 133 -21.96 2.11 -11.98
CA ALA A 133 -23.11 2.04 -11.11
C ALA A 133 -22.78 1.20 -9.86
N VAL A 134 -22.54 1.89 -8.74
CA VAL A 134 -22.41 1.29 -7.41
C VAL A 134 -23.81 1.24 -6.79
N PRO A 135 -24.34 0.06 -6.41
CA PRO A 135 -25.68 -0.05 -5.83
C PRO A 135 -25.85 0.76 -4.54
N ARG A 136 -26.55 1.90 -4.65
CA ARG A 136 -26.79 2.84 -3.53
C ARG A 136 -27.56 2.22 -2.35
N LEU A 137 -28.28 1.13 -2.59
CA LEU A 137 -29.03 0.37 -1.58
C LEU A 137 -28.13 -0.08 -0.42
N TYR A 138 -26.94 -0.61 -0.71
CA TYR A 138 -26.01 -1.08 0.31
C TYR A 138 -25.40 0.06 1.14
N ALA A 139 -25.24 1.27 0.57
CA ALA A 139 -24.69 2.40 1.32
C ALA A 139 -25.58 2.83 2.50
N ALA A 140 -26.91 2.76 2.34
CA ALA A 140 -27.86 3.04 3.42
C ALA A 140 -28.03 1.83 4.37
N ALA A 141 -28.14 0.61 3.81
CA ALA A 141 -28.25 -0.62 4.60
C ALA A 141 -27.00 -0.92 5.45
N GLY A 142 -25.86 -0.31 5.10
CA GLY A 142 -24.61 -0.42 5.84
C GLY A 142 -24.36 0.67 6.89
N ILE A 143 -25.32 1.54 7.21
CA ILE A 143 -25.18 2.45 8.37
C ILE A 143 -25.17 1.64 9.69
N PRO A 144 -26.10 0.69 9.93
CA PRO A 144 -26.01 -0.26 11.05
C PRO A 144 -24.75 -1.12 10.99
N CYS A 145 -24.31 -1.61 12.15
CA CYS A 145 -23.20 -2.56 12.26
C CYS A 145 -23.63 -4.01 12.49
N GLN A 146 -24.94 -4.26 12.60
CA GLN A 146 -25.53 -5.56 12.90
C GLN A 146 -26.75 -5.77 12.00
N CYS A 147 -27.18 -7.01 11.82
CA CYS A 147 -28.52 -7.27 11.29
C CYS A 147 -29.56 -6.71 12.27
N ARG A 148 -30.79 -6.44 11.81
CA ARG A 148 -31.88 -6.13 12.74
C ARG A 148 -32.18 -7.38 13.56
N SER A 149 -31.95 -7.32 14.86
CA SER A 149 -32.05 -8.50 15.72
C SER A 149 -33.51 -8.92 15.96
N ALA A 150 -33.72 -10.22 16.14
CA ALA A 150 -34.74 -10.67 17.09
C ALA A 150 -34.28 -10.32 18.52
N ASP A 151 -35.14 -10.44 19.53
CA ASP A 151 -34.87 -9.92 20.89
C ASP A 151 -33.68 -10.55 21.66
N SER A 152 -32.94 -11.48 21.05
CA SER A 152 -31.67 -12.01 21.58
C SER A 152 -30.74 -12.52 20.48
N TRP A 153 -29.42 -12.41 20.73
CA TRP A 153 -28.37 -13.00 19.89
C TRP A 153 -28.10 -14.45 20.33
N SER A 154 -27.92 -15.38 19.38
CA SER A 154 -27.61 -16.79 19.69
C SER A 154 -26.12 -17.03 19.93
N GLU A 155 -25.24 -16.21 19.33
CA GLU A 155 -23.79 -16.32 19.42
C GLU A 155 -23.11 -14.99 19.06
N GLU A 156 -21.79 -14.91 19.31
CA GLU A 156 -20.93 -13.79 18.94
C GLU A 156 -19.82 -14.30 18.00
N ARG A 157 -19.54 -13.60 16.89
CA ARG A 157 -18.50 -13.97 15.91
C ARG A 157 -17.65 -12.78 15.48
N GLU A 158 -16.34 -12.97 15.41
CA GLU A 158 -15.41 -12.02 14.77
C GLU A 158 -15.54 -12.11 13.25
N LEU A 159 -15.82 -10.97 12.60
CA LEU A 159 -15.73 -10.80 11.15
C LEU A 159 -14.62 -9.82 10.79
N VAL A 160 -13.73 -10.26 9.90
CA VAL A 160 -12.53 -9.51 9.51
C VAL A 160 -12.71 -8.95 8.10
N LEU A 161 -12.83 -7.63 8.00
CA LEU A 161 -12.89 -6.87 6.76
C LEU A 161 -11.46 -6.62 6.26
N GLY A 162 -11.00 -7.44 5.32
CA GLY A 162 -9.73 -7.27 4.63
C GLY A 162 -9.85 -6.27 3.48
N LEU A 163 -9.27 -5.08 3.63
CA LEU A 163 -9.40 -3.97 2.69
C LEU A 163 -8.07 -3.72 1.96
N ASP A 164 -7.99 -4.12 0.68
CA ASP A 164 -6.91 -3.72 -0.21
C ASP A 164 -7.23 -2.34 -0.82
N PHE A 165 -6.68 -1.28 -0.24
CA PHE A 165 -6.74 0.06 -0.81
C PHE A 165 -5.65 0.18 -1.88
N GLY A 166 -5.92 -0.32 -3.08
CA GLY A 166 -5.00 -0.24 -4.23
C GLY A 166 -4.83 1.18 -4.79
N THR A 167 -3.89 1.38 -5.71
CA THR A 167 -3.77 2.67 -6.43
C THR A 167 -4.96 2.94 -7.35
N SER A 168 -5.34 1.97 -8.17
CA SER A 168 -6.40 2.12 -9.18
C SER A 168 -7.77 1.68 -8.69
N ALA A 169 -7.83 0.63 -7.86
CA ALA A 169 -9.07 0.07 -7.35
C ALA A 169 -8.93 -0.54 -5.96
N VAL A 170 -9.95 -0.32 -5.13
CA VAL A 170 -10.20 -1.06 -3.89
C VAL A 170 -10.78 -2.42 -4.20
N LYS A 171 -10.40 -3.44 -3.42
CA LYS A 171 -11.16 -4.69 -3.28
C LYS A 171 -11.30 -5.03 -1.79
N VAL A 172 -12.37 -5.74 -1.47
CA VAL A 172 -12.67 -6.14 -0.10
C VAL A 172 -13.06 -7.61 -0.06
N VAL A 173 -12.55 -8.31 0.95
CA VAL A 173 -12.99 -9.65 1.33
C VAL A 173 -13.36 -9.62 2.82
N ILE A 174 -14.49 -10.23 3.17
CA ILE A 174 -14.90 -10.43 4.57
C ILE A 174 -14.60 -11.87 4.94
N GLY A 175 -13.79 -12.09 5.97
CA GLY A 175 -13.47 -13.41 6.52
C GLY A 175 -14.30 -13.73 7.76
N ASP A 176 -14.91 -14.91 7.77
CA ASP A 176 -15.57 -15.54 8.92
C ASP A 176 -14.82 -16.83 9.26
N ARG A 177 -14.02 -16.78 10.32
CA ARG A 177 -13.21 -17.92 10.78
C ARG A 177 -14.03 -19.02 11.44
N ALA A 178 -15.17 -18.68 12.04
CA ALA A 178 -16.05 -19.67 12.67
C ALA A 178 -16.77 -20.52 11.61
N LEU A 179 -17.11 -19.92 10.46
CA LEU A 179 -17.63 -20.63 9.29
C LEU A 179 -16.55 -21.26 8.39
N GLY A 180 -15.29 -20.88 8.54
CA GLY A 180 -14.22 -21.26 7.61
C GLY A 180 -14.47 -20.71 6.19
N LYS A 181 -15.03 -19.50 6.08
CA LYS A 181 -15.46 -18.90 4.82
C LYS A 181 -14.97 -17.46 4.67
N ALA A 182 -14.68 -17.07 3.43
CA ALA A 182 -14.49 -15.69 3.04
C ALA A 182 -15.43 -15.32 1.89
N PHE A 183 -15.82 -14.05 1.83
CA PHE A 183 -16.70 -13.53 0.81
C PHE A 183 -16.03 -12.35 0.10
N ALA A 184 -15.80 -12.47 -1.21
CA ALA A 184 -15.40 -11.33 -2.01
C ALA A 184 -16.60 -10.40 -2.20
N VAL A 185 -16.44 -9.11 -1.89
CA VAL A 185 -17.55 -8.16 -1.89
C VAL A 185 -17.72 -7.53 -3.28
N PRO A 186 -18.88 -7.71 -3.93
CA PRO A 186 -19.16 -7.08 -5.21
C PRO A 186 -19.46 -5.58 -5.00
N PHE A 187 -18.90 -4.74 -5.87
CA PHE A 187 -19.19 -3.31 -5.92
C PHE A 187 -20.15 -2.93 -7.05
N THR A 188 -20.26 -3.77 -8.09
CA THR A 188 -21.04 -3.48 -9.29
C THR A 188 -21.64 -4.76 -9.88
N ASP A 189 -22.70 -4.63 -10.68
CA ASP A 189 -23.41 -5.78 -11.28
C ASP A 189 -22.65 -6.45 -12.45
N GLN A 190 -21.49 -5.92 -12.84
CA GLN A 190 -20.65 -6.48 -13.89
C GLN A 190 -20.26 -7.94 -13.61
N SER A 191 -19.82 -8.67 -14.64
CA SER A 191 -19.40 -10.06 -14.52
C SER A 191 -17.90 -10.21 -14.26
N GLY A 192 -17.49 -11.38 -13.77
CA GLY A 192 -16.09 -11.74 -13.56
C GLY A 192 -15.39 -10.85 -12.52
N LEU A 193 -14.08 -10.65 -12.68
CA LEU A 193 -13.28 -9.87 -11.75
C LEU A 193 -13.78 -8.41 -11.59
N GLN A 194 -14.31 -7.78 -12.64
CA GLN A 194 -14.70 -6.35 -12.60
C GLN A 194 -15.81 -6.07 -11.58
N ARG A 195 -16.63 -7.07 -11.24
CA ARG A 195 -17.58 -7.07 -10.12
C ARG A 195 -16.94 -6.62 -8.80
N TYR A 196 -15.70 -7.01 -8.57
CA TYR A 196 -14.98 -6.88 -7.29
C TYR A 196 -13.98 -5.70 -7.26
N LEU A 197 -13.99 -4.87 -8.29
CA LEU A 197 -13.08 -3.73 -8.43
C LEU A 197 -13.86 -2.41 -8.34
N LEU A 198 -13.68 -1.68 -7.24
CA LEU A 198 -14.16 -0.30 -7.14
C LEU A 198 -13.03 0.67 -7.49
N PRO A 199 -13.15 1.52 -8.52
CA PRO A 199 -12.14 2.54 -8.83
C PRO A 199 -11.83 3.44 -7.63
N CYS A 200 -10.55 3.78 -7.43
CA CYS A 200 -10.07 4.69 -6.39
C CYS A 200 -10.35 6.16 -6.74
N ARG A 201 -11.63 6.46 -6.96
CA ARG A 201 -12.21 7.73 -7.35
C ARG A 201 -13.22 8.17 -6.29
N LEU A 202 -13.15 9.43 -5.88
CA LEU A 202 -14.13 10.05 -4.99
C LEU A 202 -14.76 11.23 -5.71
N TYR A 203 -16.08 11.27 -5.79
CA TYR A 203 -16.81 12.40 -6.32
C TYR A 203 -17.21 13.35 -5.19
N GLU A 204 -17.28 14.65 -5.47
CA GLU A 204 -17.70 15.71 -4.54
C GLU A 204 -18.70 16.64 -5.23
N SER A 205 -19.86 16.86 -4.61
CA SER A 205 -20.88 17.86 -5.01
C SER A 205 -21.42 18.52 -3.75
N ASP A 206 -21.48 19.85 -3.70
CA ASP A 206 -22.03 20.62 -2.57
C ASP A 206 -21.48 20.21 -1.19
N GLY A 207 -20.21 19.80 -1.14
CA GLY A 207 -19.52 19.33 0.08
C GLY A 207 -19.85 17.90 0.53
N VAL A 208 -20.68 17.18 -0.24
CA VAL A 208 -21.03 15.76 -0.05
C VAL A 208 -20.21 14.87 -0.99
N PHE A 209 -19.77 13.72 -0.48
CA PHE A 209 -18.96 12.73 -1.17
C PHE A 209 -19.77 11.52 -1.64
N ASP A 210 -19.46 10.99 -2.82
CA ASP A 210 -20.11 9.83 -3.44
C ASP A 210 -19.09 8.96 -4.22
N LEU A 211 -19.39 7.67 -4.41
CA LEU A 211 -18.61 6.71 -5.22
C LEU A 211 -19.09 6.63 -6.68
N SER A 212 -20.33 7.09 -6.94
CA SER A 212 -21.11 6.88 -8.14
C SER A 212 -21.31 8.13 -9.01
N GLY A 213 -20.87 9.32 -8.60
CA GLY A 213 -20.97 10.52 -9.44
C GLY A 213 -20.97 11.84 -8.68
N GLY A 214 -20.62 12.94 -9.36
CA GLY A 214 -20.64 14.29 -8.78
C GLY A 214 -19.86 15.31 -9.61
N ALA A 215 -19.95 16.58 -9.21
CA ALA A 215 -19.42 17.72 -9.97
C ALA A 215 -17.88 17.77 -10.03
N THR A 216 -17.21 17.44 -8.91
CA THR A 216 -15.74 17.37 -8.83
C THR A 216 -15.29 15.92 -8.66
N VAL A 217 -14.15 15.55 -9.26
CA VAL A 217 -13.63 14.17 -9.24
C VAL A 217 -12.19 14.12 -8.71
N HIS A 218 -12.02 13.48 -7.55
CA HIS A 218 -10.72 13.25 -6.90
C HIS A 218 -10.16 11.87 -7.26
N ARG A 219 -8.87 11.82 -7.59
CA ARG A 219 -8.13 10.62 -8.06
C ARG A 219 -6.76 10.52 -7.40
N ASP A 220 -6.03 9.44 -7.66
CA ASP A 220 -4.71 9.14 -7.08
C ASP A 220 -4.70 9.08 -5.53
N LEU A 221 -5.85 8.84 -4.89
CA LEU A 221 -6.07 9.00 -3.45
C LEU A 221 -4.94 8.38 -2.59
N LYS A 222 -4.57 7.11 -2.83
CA LYS A 222 -3.46 6.42 -2.13
C LYS A 222 -2.10 7.08 -2.37
N LEU A 223 -1.77 7.39 -3.63
CA LEU A 223 -0.45 7.93 -4.01
C LEU A 223 -0.28 9.36 -3.51
N ALA A 224 -1.32 10.17 -3.61
CA ALA A 224 -1.35 11.52 -3.11
C ALA A 224 -1.14 11.51 -1.58
N LEU A 225 -1.87 10.66 -0.83
CA LEU A 225 -1.71 10.56 0.63
C LEU A 225 -0.29 10.08 1.02
N ALA A 226 0.29 9.15 0.26
CA ALA A 226 1.67 8.70 0.47
C ALA A 226 2.72 9.79 0.17
N ALA A 227 2.45 10.70 -0.77
CA ALA A 227 3.30 11.85 -1.06
C ALA A 227 3.09 13.00 -0.06
N PHE A 228 1.86 13.23 0.40
CA PHE A 228 1.46 14.36 1.24
C PHE A 228 0.68 13.89 2.49
N PRO A 229 1.33 13.11 3.38
CA PRO A 229 0.65 12.50 4.54
C PRO A 229 0.13 13.52 5.58
N ASP A 230 0.60 14.77 5.51
CA ASP A 230 0.21 15.88 6.40
C ASP A 230 -0.93 16.76 5.86
N ASP A 231 -1.41 16.51 4.64
CA ASP A 231 -2.54 17.26 4.07
C ASP A 231 -3.86 16.79 4.68
N LEU A 232 -4.44 17.63 5.55
CA LEU A 232 -5.69 17.32 6.27
C LEU A 232 -6.92 17.19 5.36
N LEU A 233 -6.96 17.91 4.23
CA LEU A 233 -8.08 17.82 3.27
C LEU A 233 -7.97 16.51 2.49
N LEU A 234 -6.75 16.13 2.11
CA LEU A 234 -6.48 14.86 1.45
C LEU A 234 -6.73 13.66 2.38
N GLN A 235 -6.27 13.72 3.63
CA GLN A 235 -6.64 12.75 4.67
C GLN A 235 -8.16 12.62 4.74
N ALA A 236 -8.88 13.74 4.83
CA ALA A 236 -10.34 13.71 4.98
C ALA A 236 -11.06 13.14 3.75
N ARG A 237 -10.57 13.40 2.53
CA ARG A 237 -11.07 12.76 1.30
C ARG A 237 -10.82 11.26 1.29
N VAL A 238 -9.64 10.79 1.70
CA VAL A 238 -9.36 9.35 1.83
C VAL A 238 -10.27 8.72 2.89
N THR A 239 -10.44 9.36 4.04
CA THR A 239 -11.38 8.93 5.08
C THR A 239 -12.82 8.81 4.55
N ALA A 240 -13.32 9.82 3.82
CA ALA A 240 -14.67 9.80 3.26
C ALA A 240 -14.84 8.68 2.23
N PHE A 241 -13.88 8.51 1.32
CA PHE A 241 -13.86 7.42 0.35
C PHE A 241 -13.91 6.05 1.04
N LEU A 242 -13.04 5.80 2.02
CA LEU A 242 -13.02 4.55 2.78
C LEU A 242 -14.32 4.36 3.60
N ALA A 243 -14.92 5.42 4.13
CA ALA A 243 -16.18 5.34 4.87
C ALA A 243 -17.36 4.92 3.97
N LEU A 244 -17.41 5.42 2.72
CA LEU A 244 -18.38 5.00 1.71
C LEU A 244 -18.17 3.52 1.33
N VAL A 245 -16.91 3.09 1.17
CA VAL A 245 -16.57 1.67 0.94
C VAL A 245 -17.04 0.79 2.10
N ILE A 246 -16.74 1.17 3.34
CA ILE A 246 -17.14 0.42 4.54
C ILE A 246 -18.67 0.31 4.63
N ARG A 247 -19.42 1.39 4.36
CA ARG A 247 -20.89 1.34 4.27
C ARG A 247 -21.36 0.35 3.21
N HIS A 248 -20.85 0.45 1.98
CA HIS A 248 -21.22 -0.48 0.90
C HIS A 248 -20.97 -1.93 1.30
N VAL A 249 -19.77 -2.23 1.81
CA VAL A 249 -19.34 -3.57 2.25
C VAL A 249 -20.25 -4.12 3.35
N ARG A 250 -20.53 -3.30 4.37
CA ARG A 250 -21.34 -3.70 5.52
C ARG A 250 -22.78 -3.91 5.12
N GLY A 251 -23.36 -3.02 4.31
CA GLY A 251 -24.72 -3.16 3.80
C GLY A 251 -24.88 -4.37 2.88
N TRP A 252 -23.89 -4.65 2.04
CA TRP A 252 -23.86 -5.86 1.22
C TRP A 252 -23.90 -7.13 2.08
N LEU A 253 -23.05 -7.22 3.12
CA LEU A 253 -23.06 -8.38 4.02
C LEU A 253 -24.41 -8.51 4.74
N LEU A 254 -24.89 -7.43 5.36
CA LEU A 254 -26.10 -7.43 6.18
C LEU A 254 -27.38 -7.70 5.37
N MET A 255 -27.35 -7.52 4.05
CA MET A 255 -28.44 -7.86 3.14
C MET A 255 -28.27 -9.25 2.53
N GLU A 256 -27.19 -9.50 1.80
CA GLU A 256 -27.01 -10.72 1.01
C GLU A 256 -26.65 -11.94 1.87
N LYS A 257 -26.18 -11.72 3.11
CA LYS A 257 -25.88 -12.77 4.09
C LYS A 257 -26.76 -12.66 5.35
N GLU A 258 -27.89 -11.94 5.30
CA GLU A 258 -28.87 -11.86 6.41
C GLU A 258 -29.20 -13.24 7.01
N PRO A 259 -29.47 -14.31 6.23
CA PRO A 259 -29.88 -15.59 6.82
C PRO A 259 -28.78 -16.25 7.67
N VAL A 260 -27.52 -15.84 7.47
CA VAL A 260 -26.35 -16.34 8.20
C VAL A 260 -26.09 -15.50 9.48
N TYR A 261 -26.37 -14.20 9.44
CA TYR A 261 -25.94 -13.24 10.48
C TYR A 261 -27.07 -12.61 11.30
N ARG A 262 -28.35 -12.82 10.95
CA ARG A 262 -29.51 -12.21 11.64
C ARG A 262 -29.60 -12.47 13.15
N ASN A 263 -29.05 -13.59 13.62
CA ASN A 263 -29.01 -13.98 15.03
C ASN A 263 -27.59 -13.95 15.62
N VAL A 264 -26.60 -13.45 14.86
CA VAL A 264 -25.19 -13.40 15.27
C VAL A 264 -24.82 -11.97 15.65
N ARG A 265 -24.27 -11.79 16.85
CA ARG A 265 -23.61 -10.54 17.24
C ARG A 265 -22.25 -10.49 16.55
N ILE A 266 -22.07 -9.57 15.60
CA ILE A 266 -20.82 -9.39 14.87
C ILE A 266 -19.85 -8.54 15.71
N VAL A 267 -18.63 -9.04 15.90
CA VAL A 267 -17.49 -8.26 16.38
C VAL A 267 -16.63 -7.91 15.17
N TRP A 268 -16.39 -6.62 14.94
CA TRP A 268 -15.74 -6.15 13.73
C TRP A 268 -14.22 -6.00 13.90
N LYS A 269 -13.49 -6.44 12.88
CA LYS A 269 -12.07 -6.15 12.71
C LYS A 269 -11.83 -5.62 11.30
N LEU A 270 -11.14 -4.49 11.19
CA LEU A 270 -10.76 -3.86 9.93
C LEU A 270 -9.25 -4.00 9.72
N VAL A 271 -8.82 -4.67 8.66
CA VAL A 271 -7.41 -4.89 8.34
C VAL A 271 -7.08 -4.26 7.00
N LEU A 272 -6.25 -3.22 7.03
CA LEU A 272 -5.88 -2.43 5.84
C LEU A 272 -4.53 -2.89 5.26
N GLY A 273 -4.45 -3.00 3.93
CA GLY A 273 -3.18 -3.19 3.22
C GLY A 273 -2.28 -1.95 3.27
N LEU A 274 -1.01 -2.15 3.60
CA LEU A 274 0.06 -1.14 3.52
C LEU A 274 1.09 -1.52 2.44
N PRO A 275 1.57 -0.54 1.64
CA PRO A 275 2.42 -0.84 0.49
C PRO A 275 3.85 -1.33 0.84
N VAL A 276 4.32 -1.28 2.09
CA VAL A 276 5.70 -1.74 2.41
C VAL A 276 5.83 -2.37 3.81
N ALA A 277 6.40 -3.58 3.88
CA ALA A 277 6.73 -4.26 5.13
C ALA A 277 7.80 -3.56 5.99
N HIS A 278 8.64 -2.72 5.37
CA HIS A 278 9.74 -2.02 6.02
C HIS A 278 9.33 -0.69 6.68
N GLN A 279 8.03 -0.41 6.80
CA GLN A 279 7.50 0.87 7.28
C GLN A 279 6.30 0.74 8.24
N LEU A 280 6.14 -0.40 8.91
CA LEU A 280 5.09 -0.61 9.93
C LEU A 280 5.14 0.40 11.09
N GLU A 281 6.33 0.94 11.39
CA GLU A 281 6.56 2.01 12.39
C GLU A 281 6.69 3.41 11.75
N SER A 282 6.37 3.56 10.47
CA SER A 282 6.47 4.86 9.80
C SER A 282 5.28 5.76 10.14
N LYS A 283 5.51 7.07 10.04
CA LYS A 283 4.45 8.10 10.03
C LYS A 283 3.33 7.77 9.04
N LEU A 284 3.66 7.18 7.90
CA LEU A 284 2.69 6.84 6.85
C LEU A 284 1.76 5.68 7.29
N ALA A 285 2.28 4.65 7.95
CA ALA A 285 1.46 3.58 8.52
C ALA A 285 0.50 4.11 9.60
N GLY A 286 0.97 5.05 10.43
CA GLY A 286 0.11 5.78 11.37
C GLY A 286 -1.03 6.53 10.69
N VAL A 287 -0.76 7.30 9.63
CA VAL A 287 -1.77 8.04 8.86
C VAL A 287 -2.79 7.11 8.20
N PHE A 288 -2.37 5.96 7.65
CA PHE A 288 -3.29 4.97 7.09
C PHE A 288 -4.17 4.29 8.16
N LYS A 289 -3.62 3.95 9.34
CA LYS A 289 -4.40 3.43 10.48
C LYS A 289 -5.40 4.46 11.02
N GLU A 290 -4.98 5.72 11.16
CA GLU A 290 -5.85 6.83 11.57
C GLU A 290 -6.99 7.01 10.54
N ALA A 291 -6.67 7.07 9.24
CA ALA A 291 -7.67 7.20 8.18
C ALA A 291 -8.70 6.05 8.20
N ALA A 292 -8.27 4.81 8.45
CA ALA A 292 -9.15 3.65 8.58
C ALA A 292 -10.08 3.73 9.81
N GLY A 293 -9.56 4.10 10.98
CA GLY A 293 -10.37 4.29 12.19
C GLY A 293 -11.37 5.45 12.06
N LEU A 294 -10.92 6.58 11.50
CA LEU A 294 -11.80 7.71 11.17
C LEU A 294 -12.86 7.32 10.15
N ALA A 295 -12.52 6.47 9.16
CA ALA A 295 -13.46 6.03 8.13
C ALA A 295 -14.53 5.11 8.73
N TRP A 296 -14.17 4.25 9.68
CA TRP A 296 -15.13 3.46 10.43
C TRP A 296 -16.10 4.33 11.23
N VAL A 297 -15.60 5.27 12.05
CA VAL A 297 -16.45 6.20 12.82
C VAL A 297 -17.33 7.06 11.91
N THR A 298 -16.80 7.50 10.76
CA THR A 298 -17.59 8.22 9.74
C THR A 298 -18.67 7.32 9.14
N SER A 299 -18.38 6.05 8.89
CA SER A 299 -19.34 5.08 8.31
C SER A 299 -20.55 4.81 9.19
N VAL A 300 -20.38 4.85 10.53
CA VAL A 300 -21.46 4.60 11.50
C VAL A 300 -22.22 5.86 11.90
N GLY A 301 -21.79 7.03 11.42
CA GLY A 301 -22.46 8.30 11.68
C GLY A 301 -23.93 8.30 11.20
N PRO A 302 -24.84 9.00 11.90
CA PRO A 302 -26.29 8.93 11.65
C PRO A 302 -26.73 9.56 10.32
N ARG A 303 -25.84 10.28 9.63
CA ARG A 303 -26.10 10.91 8.34
C ARG A 303 -25.96 9.89 7.22
N THR A 304 -26.94 9.82 6.32
CA THR A 304 -26.89 9.00 5.10
C THR A 304 -25.85 9.50 4.11
N ASP A 305 -25.68 10.82 4.03
CA ASP A 305 -24.62 11.47 3.28
C ASP A 305 -23.29 11.47 4.06
N ILE A 306 -22.16 11.46 3.35
CA ILE A 306 -20.83 11.64 3.94
C ILE A 306 -20.26 12.95 3.44
N SER A 307 -19.99 13.89 4.35
CA SER A 307 -19.41 15.20 4.04
C SER A 307 -18.08 15.40 4.76
N LEU A 308 -17.39 16.49 4.44
CA LEU A 308 -16.18 16.91 5.16
C LEU A 308 -16.44 17.10 6.67
N ASP A 309 -17.64 17.54 7.05
CA ASP A 309 -18.01 17.75 8.44
C ASP A 309 -18.28 16.43 9.20
N CYS A 310 -18.76 15.39 8.51
CA CYS A 310 -18.84 14.04 9.07
C CYS A 310 -17.44 13.54 9.49
N VAL A 311 -16.41 13.80 8.66
CA VAL A 311 -15.03 13.43 8.95
C VAL A 311 -14.41 14.29 10.05
N LYS A 312 -14.72 15.59 10.11
CA LYS A 312 -14.30 16.46 11.24
C LYS A 312 -14.87 15.96 12.56
N LEU A 313 -16.16 15.61 12.60
CA LEU A 313 -16.81 15.05 13.77
C LEU A 313 -16.16 13.73 14.19
N ALA A 314 -15.97 12.80 13.24
CA ALA A 314 -15.29 11.53 13.50
C ALA A 314 -13.88 11.72 14.11
N ARG A 315 -13.14 12.75 13.70
CA ARG A 315 -11.81 13.09 14.27
C ARG A 315 -11.87 13.64 15.69
N GLN A 316 -12.98 14.26 16.08
CA GLN A 316 -13.23 14.69 17.46
C GLN A 316 -13.68 13.50 18.34
N THR A 317 -14.49 12.58 17.79
CA THR A 317 -15.09 11.47 18.56
C THR A 317 -14.16 10.25 18.72
N LEU A 318 -13.33 9.93 17.73
CA LEU A 318 -12.49 8.71 17.76
C LEU A 318 -11.56 8.63 18.99
N PRO A 319 -10.88 9.70 19.45
CA PRO A 319 -10.05 9.64 20.65
C PRO A 319 -10.82 9.23 21.92
N ASP A 320 -12.03 9.76 22.11
CA ASP A 320 -12.86 9.49 23.30
C ASP A 320 -13.43 8.06 23.28
N LEU A 321 -13.75 7.53 22.10
CA LEU A 321 -14.13 6.13 21.92
C LEU A 321 -12.97 5.17 22.25
N VAL A 322 -11.79 5.42 21.69
CA VAL A 322 -10.58 4.60 21.92
C VAL A 322 -10.10 4.68 23.37
N ALA A 323 -10.27 5.84 24.03
CA ALA A 323 -9.96 6.01 25.45
C ALA A 323 -11.01 5.40 26.40
N GLY A 324 -12.18 4.98 25.89
CA GLY A 324 -13.31 4.51 26.69
C GLY A 324 -13.98 5.62 27.51
N VAL A 325 -13.82 6.89 27.11
CA VAL A 325 -14.53 8.05 27.68
C VAL A 325 -15.96 8.09 27.17
N GLN A 326 -16.16 7.75 25.89
CA GLN A 326 -17.46 7.55 25.27
C GLN A 326 -17.65 6.07 24.92
N ALA A 327 -18.87 5.54 25.10
CA ALA A 327 -19.21 4.20 24.63
C ALA A 327 -19.42 4.20 23.11
N TRP A 328 -18.97 3.14 22.44
CA TRP A 328 -19.32 2.87 21.06
C TRP A 328 -20.84 2.70 20.89
N PRO A 329 -21.41 3.14 19.75
CA PRO A 329 -22.76 2.70 19.35
C PRO A 329 -22.84 1.17 19.34
N ASP A 330 -24.04 0.59 19.55
CA ASP A 330 -24.15 -0.86 19.71
C ASP A 330 -23.63 -1.62 18.48
N GLY A 331 -22.79 -2.62 18.76
CA GLY A 331 -22.12 -3.42 17.74
C GLY A 331 -21.14 -2.66 16.82
N ALA A 332 -20.81 -1.40 17.11
CA ALA A 332 -19.98 -0.55 16.25
C ALA A 332 -18.50 -0.44 16.67
N ASP A 333 -18.12 -1.05 17.80
CA ASP A 333 -16.70 -1.20 18.19
C ASP A 333 -15.93 -1.99 17.13
N VAL A 334 -14.65 -1.66 16.92
CA VAL A 334 -13.82 -2.22 15.88
C VAL A 334 -12.35 -2.28 16.28
N GLU A 335 -11.70 -3.43 16.03
CA GLU A 335 -10.24 -3.48 16.03
C GLU A 335 -9.72 -3.03 14.65
N VAL A 336 -8.88 -2.00 14.61
CA VAL A 336 -8.23 -1.52 13.37
C VAL A 336 -6.76 -1.92 13.36
N ASP A 337 -6.37 -2.76 12.39
CA ASP A 337 -4.98 -3.11 12.14
C ASP A 337 -4.57 -2.83 10.68
N ALA A 338 -3.28 -2.85 10.41
CA ALA A 338 -2.74 -2.61 9.08
C ALA A 338 -1.48 -3.45 8.86
N VAL A 339 -1.42 -4.06 7.69
CA VAL A 339 -0.57 -5.21 7.36
C VAL A 339 0.14 -4.95 6.03
N PRO A 340 1.38 -5.40 5.83
CA PRO A 340 2.05 -5.28 4.53
C PRO A 340 1.33 -6.08 3.44
N GLU A 341 0.98 -5.43 2.33
CA GLU A 341 0.25 -6.00 1.19
C GLU A 341 0.89 -7.32 0.70
N ILE A 342 2.22 -7.37 0.63
CA ILE A 342 2.99 -8.56 0.23
C ILE A 342 2.78 -9.75 1.17
N ALA A 343 2.72 -9.52 2.49
CA ALA A 343 2.52 -10.60 3.47
C ALA A 343 1.08 -11.15 3.39
N ALA A 344 0.10 -10.27 3.15
CA ALA A 344 -1.28 -10.68 2.90
C ALA A 344 -1.41 -11.46 1.57
N GLN A 345 -0.82 -10.96 0.48
CA GLN A 345 -0.96 -11.55 -0.85
C GLN A 345 -0.53 -13.02 -0.94
N ILE A 346 0.56 -13.37 -0.26
CA ILE A 346 1.08 -14.73 -0.23
C ILE A 346 0.37 -15.62 0.82
N TYR A 347 -0.38 -15.05 1.76
CA TYR A 347 -0.97 -15.80 2.89
C TYR A 347 -1.89 -16.92 2.42
N GLY A 348 -2.79 -16.65 1.47
CA GLY A 348 -3.68 -17.67 0.93
C GLY A 348 -2.97 -18.82 0.22
N PHE A 349 -1.73 -18.62 -0.26
CA PHE A 349 -0.89 -19.73 -0.70
C PHE A 349 -0.31 -20.49 0.49
N VAL A 350 0.24 -19.78 1.49
CA VAL A 350 0.89 -20.36 2.69
C VAL A 350 -0.08 -21.18 3.57
N THR A 351 -1.36 -20.82 3.61
CA THR A 351 -2.39 -21.60 4.33
C THR A 351 -3.02 -22.71 3.49
N SER A 352 -2.83 -22.72 2.17
CA SER A 352 -3.40 -23.75 1.30
C SER A 352 -2.74 -25.13 1.50
N GLN A 353 -3.48 -26.20 1.16
CA GLN A 353 -2.95 -27.57 1.13
C GLN A 353 -1.77 -27.77 0.15
N LYS A 354 -1.53 -26.80 -0.77
CA LYS A 354 -0.41 -26.83 -1.73
C LYS A 354 0.90 -26.30 -1.14
N PHE A 355 0.89 -25.78 0.09
CA PHE A 355 2.10 -25.29 0.75
C PHE A 355 2.86 -26.43 1.45
N ASP A 356 4.01 -26.80 0.90
CA ASP A 356 4.90 -27.76 1.57
C ASP A 356 5.60 -27.12 2.77
N ARG A 357 5.08 -27.42 3.96
CA ARG A 357 5.63 -26.97 5.25
C ARG A 357 7.07 -27.45 5.51
N LYS A 358 7.56 -28.45 4.78
CA LYS A 358 8.93 -29.01 4.87
C LYS A 358 9.88 -28.47 3.79
N ALA A 359 9.38 -27.77 2.78
CA ALA A 359 10.20 -27.13 1.76
C ALA A 359 11.01 -25.95 2.34
N LYS A 360 12.00 -25.48 1.58
CA LYS A 360 12.85 -24.35 1.97
C LYS A 360 12.10 -23.01 2.10
N ASN A 361 10.93 -22.88 1.46
CA ASN A 361 10.00 -21.75 1.62
C ASN A 361 10.60 -20.34 1.46
N TYR A 362 11.58 -20.23 0.56
CA TYR A 362 12.06 -18.96 0.00
C TYR A 362 11.24 -18.61 -1.24
N PHE A 363 10.77 -17.37 -1.33
CA PHE A 363 9.94 -16.90 -2.43
C PHE A 363 10.44 -15.56 -2.95
N LEU A 364 10.40 -15.41 -4.28
CA LEU A 364 10.42 -14.12 -4.95
C LEU A 364 8.96 -13.73 -5.23
N MET A 365 8.57 -12.50 -4.94
CA MET A 365 7.26 -11.97 -5.32
C MET A 365 7.40 -10.63 -6.01
N VAL A 366 6.65 -10.45 -7.09
CA VAL A 366 6.60 -9.23 -7.90
C VAL A 366 5.13 -8.89 -8.16
N ASP A 367 4.60 -7.89 -7.48
CA ASP A 367 3.30 -7.28 -7.84
C ASP A 367 3.55 -6.10 -8.78
N VAL A 368 2.83 -6.05 -9.90
CA VAL A 368 2.78 -4.91 -10.81
C VAL A 368 1.39 -4.29 -10.71
N GLY A 369 1.29 -3.25 -9.87
CA GLY A 369 0.10 -2.44 -9.73
C GLY A 369 -0.01 -1.35 -10.81
N ALA A 370 -1.04 -0.50 -10.64
CA ALA A 370 -1.21 0.69 -11.48
C ALA A 370 -0.17 1.77 -11.16
N GLY A 371 0.09 2.04 -9.86
CA GLY A 371 1.07 3.02 -9.43
C GLY A 371 2.48 2.46 -9.31
N THR A 372 2.62 1.31 -8.66
CA THR A 372 3.91 0.78 -8.22
C THR A 372 4.25 -0.56 -8.87
N VAL A 373 5.54 -0.90 -8.83
CA VAL A 373 6.02 -2.28 -8.87
C VAL A 373 6.59 -2.56 -7.49
N ASP A 374 6.21 -3.70 -6.93
CA ASP A 374 6.53 -4.11 -5.57
C ASP A 374 7.26 -5.45 -5.65
N SER A 375 8.57 -5.46 -5.41
CA SER A 375 9.40 -6.67 -5.58
C SER A 375 10.15 -7.04 -4.32
N SER A 376 9.92 -8.25 -3.83
CA SER A 376 10.48 -8.74 -2.57
C SER A 376 11.01 -10.17 -2.66
N LEU A 377 12.04 -10.46 -1.86
CA LEU A 377 12.52 -11.82 -1.62
C LEU A 377 12.49 -12.07 -0.11
N PHE A 378 11.75 -13.10 0.28
CA PHE A 378 11.50 -13.43 1.69
C PHE A 378 11.47 -14.94 1.95
N HIS A 379 11.53 -15.29 3.24
CA HIS A 379 11.43 -16.64 3.76
C HIS A 379 10.18 -16.74 4.65
N VAL A 380 9.38 -17.79 4.44
CA VAL A 380 8.21 -18.11 5.26
C VAL A 380 8.60 -19.23 6.22
N LYS A 381 8.61 -18.95 7.53
CA LYS A 381 9.04 -19.91 8.55
C LYS A 381 7.95 -20.12 9.62
N PRO A 382 7.85 -21.31 10.24
CA PRO A 382 6.91 -21.54 11.33
C PRO A 382 7.14 -20.58 12.49
N GLY A 383 6.08 -19.85 12.87
CA GLY A 383 6.03 -18.98 14.03
C GLY A 383 5.47 -19.69 15.27
N ARG A 384 5.24 -18.93 16.35
CA ARG A 384 4.57 -19.45 17.55
C ARG A 384 3.06 -19.62 17.31
N GLY A 385 2.45 -20.59 17.99
CA GLY A 385 0.99 -20.80 17.95
C GLY A 385 0.45 -21.25 16.59
N GLY A 386 1.26 -21.90 15.75
CA GLY A 386 0.85 -22.35 14.42
C GLY A 386 0.84 -21.27 13.33
N ARG A 387 1.15 -20.01 13.69
CA ARG A 387 1.26 -18.87 12.77
C ARG A 387 2.49 -18.96 11.88
N TRP A 388 2.58 -18.07 10.89
CA TRP A 388 3.72 -17.95 9.98
C TRP A 388 4.48 -16.64 10.20
N ASP A 389 5.79 -16.74 10.37
CA ASP A 389 6.72 -15.61 10.42
C ASP A 389 7.23 -15.34 9.00
N PHE A 390 7.31 -14.05 8.62
CA PHE A 390 7.78 -13.60 7.31
C PHE A 390 9.09 -12.82 7.47
N GLU A 391 10.17 -13.36 6.93
CA GLU A 391 11.50 -12.78 7.01
C GLU A 391 11.94 -12.23 5.64
N PHE A 392 11.91 -10.91 5.51
CA PHE A 392 12.24 -10.20 4.29
C PHE A 392 13.75 -9.92 4.21
N PHE A 393 14.40 -10.39 3.13
CA PHE A 393 15.80 -10.07 2.83
C PHE A 393 15.89 -8.76 2.05
N THR A 394 15.09 -8.65 1.00
CA THR A 394 14.95 -7.43 0.18
C THR A 394 13.47 -7.18 -0.08
N CYS A 395 13.06 -5.92 -0.02
CA CYS A 395 11.77 -5.46 -0.52
C CYS A 395 11.97 -4.06 -1.11
N VAL A 396 11.53 -3.86 -2.34
CA VAL A 396 11.75 -2.65 -3.13
C VAL A 396 10.45 -2.28 -3.82
N VAL A 397 9.92 -1.11 -3.47
CA VAL A 397 8.68 -0.55 -4.00
C VAL A 397 9.02 0.75 -4.70
N GLU A 398 8.67 0.86 -5.97
CA GLU A 398 9.04 1.99 -6.83
C GLU A 398 7.85 2.39 -7.72
N PRO A 399 7.75 3.66 -8.16
CA PRO A 399 6.64 4.16 -8.98
C PRO A 399 6.78 3.72 -10.46
N HIS A 400 6.88 2.41 -10.70
CA HIS A 400 7.09 1.81 -12.01
C HIS A 400 5.86 1.05 -12.55
N GLY A 401 4.69 1.19 -11.92
CA GLY A 401 3.44 0.55 -12.35
C GLY A 401 2.88 1.09 -13.67
N THR A 402 1.84 0.45 -14.19
CA THR A 402 1.32 0.67 -15.56
C THR A 402 0.95 2.14 -15.86
N MET A 403 0.45 2.88 -14.88
CA MET A 403 0.06 4.28 -15.04
C MET A 403 1.26 5.23 -15.05
N ASN A 404 2.36 4.86 -14.38
CA ASN A 404 3.59 5.62 -14.45
C ASN A 404 4.39 5.32 -15.74
N LEU A 405 4.24 4.11 -16.30
CA LEU A 405 4.63 3.83 -17.69
C LEU A 405 3.79 4.66 -18.68
N HIS A 406 2.46 4.73 -18.50
CA HIS A 406 1.58 5.55 -19.34
C HIS A 406 1.97 7.03 -19.31
N ARG A 407 2.12 7.62 -18.11
CA ARG A 407 2.60 9.00 -17.94
C ARG A 407 3.97 9.21 -18.59
N HIS A 408 4.88 8.24 -18.50
CA HIS A 408 6.20 8.33 -19.14
C HIS A 408 6.09 8.38 -20.68
N ARG A 409 5.26 7.52 -21.28
CA ARG A 409 5.01 7.51 -22.73
C ARG A 409 4.32 8.78 -23.22
N VAL A 410 3.32 9.27 -22.49
CA VAL A 410 2.66 10.54 -22.82
C VAL A 410 3.66 11.69 -22.83
N ARG A 411 4.46 11.86 -21.75
CA ARG A 411 5.49 12.90 -21.71
C ARG A 411 6.54 12.75 -22.83
N TRP A 412 6.92 11.52 -23.16
CA TRP A 412 7.86 11.27 -24.26
C TRP A 412 7.27 11.72 -25.60
N TRP A 413 6.02 11.35 -25.89
CA TRP A 413 5.31 11.79 -27.08
C TRP A 413 5.16 13.32 -27.13
N GLN A 414 4.75 13.95 -26.04
CA GLN A 414 4.68 15.42 -25.96
C GLN A 414 6.02 16.07 -26.28
N GLN A 415 7.13 15.52 -25.79
CA GLN A 415 8.47 16.00 -26.09
C GLN A 415 8.86 15.79 -27.56
N GLN A 416 8.57 14.65 -28.17
CA GLN A 416 8.91 14.43 -29.58
C GLN A 416 8.04 15.29 -30.51
N LEU A 417 6.72 15.35 -30.24
CA LEU A 417 5.77 16.14 -31.03
C LEU A 417 6.04 17.65 -30.93
N ALA A 418 6.44 18.16 -29.76
CA ALA A 418 6.89 19.55 -29.61
C ALA A 418 8.23 19.86 -30.30
N LEU A 419 9.05 18.84 -30.59
CA LEU A 419 10.26 18.95 -31.41
C LEU A 419 10.00 18.79 -32.91
N SER A 420 8.79 18.38 -33.32
CA SER A 420 8.38 18.42 -34.73
C SER A 420 7.87 19.81 -35.09
N ASP A 421 8.24 20.31 -36.27
CA ASP A 421 7.74 21.59 -36.77
C ASP A 421 6.23 21.56 -37.13
N SER A 422 5.60 20.37 -37.09
CA SER A 422 4.17 20.15 -37.37
C SER A 422 3.25 20.90 -36.39
N GLN A 423 2.26 21.61 -36.94
CA GLN A 423 1.17 22.21 -36.15
C GLN A 423 0.21 21.14 -35.61
N GLN A 424 -0.09 20.13 -36.42
CA GLN A 424 -0.93 18.98 -36.05
C GLN A 424 -0.26 18.16 -34.94
N GLY A 425 1.08 17.99 -35.00
CA GLY A 425 1.84 17.35 -33.94
C GLY A 425 1.72 18.07 -32.59
N ARG A 426 1.78 19.41 -32.60
CA ARG A 426 1.58 20.22 -31.39
C ARG A 426 0.16 20.09 -30.81
N TYR A 427 -0.87 20.09 -31.64
CA TYR A 427 -2.24 19.83 -31.19
C TYR A 427 -2.38 18.45 -30.53
N LEU A 428 -1.85 17.40 -31.18
CA LEU A 428 -1.86 16.04 -30.64
C LEU A 428 -1.10 15.91 -29.31
N ALA A 429 -0.05 16.72 -29.10
CA ALA A 429 0.68 16.79 -27.83
C ALA A 429 -0.16 17.42 -26.69
N GLU A 430 -1.02 18.39 -27.00
CA GLU A 430 -1.97 18.97 -26.05
C GLU A 430 -3.06 17.96 -25.68
N GLU A 431 -3.67 17.30 -26.68
CA GLU A 431 -4.66 16.25 -26.45
C GLU A 431 -4.12 15.11 -25.58
N LEU A 432 -2.91 14.61 -25.90
CA LEU A 432 -2.21 13.59 -25.10
C LEU A 432 -2.04 14.02 -23.63
N GLY A 433 -1.81 15.31 -23.37
CA GLY A 433 -1.70 15.88 -22.02
C GLY A 433 -2.96 15.64 -21.17
N GLY A 434 -4.14 15.73 -21.78
CA GLY A 434 -5.43 15.45 -21.13
C GLY A 434 -5.54 14.03 -20.57
N HIS A 435 -4.81 13.06 -21.13
CA HIS A 435 -4.85 11.66 -20.71
C HIS A 435 -3.93 11.32 -19.52
N MET A 436 -3.06 12.22 -19.04
CA MET A 436 -2.05 11.93 -18.00
C MET A 436 -2.61 11.61 -16.60
N CYS A 437 -3.86 11.96 -16.32
CA CYS A 437 -4.41 12.03 -14.96
C CYS A 437 -5.25 10.83 -14.49
N HIS A 438 -5.47 9.82 -15.33
CA HIS A 438 -6.46 8.78 -15.10
C HIS A 438 -5.88 7.47 -14.52
N THR A 439 -5.51 7.45 -13.23
CA THR A 439 -4.91 6.24 -12.59
C THR A 439 -5.92 5.21 -12.09
N ASP A 440 -7.18 5.56 -12.15
CA ASP A 440 -8.38 4.84 -11.74
C ASP A 440 -9.06 4.11 -12.91
N GLN A 441 -8.43 4.09 -14.09
CA GLN A 441 -8.93 3.35 -15.24
C GLN A 441 -8.80 1.83 -15.03
N LEU A 442 -9.93 1.13 -15.20
CA LEU A 442 -10.00 -0.33 -15.17
C LEU A 442 -9.70 -0.97 -16.54
N TYR A 443 -9.46 -0.16 -17.56
CA TYR A 443 -9.09 -0.60 -18.91
C TYR A 443 -7.58 -0.56 -19.15
N SER A 444 -7.12 -1.37 -20.12
CA SER A 444 -5.70 -1.49 -20.45
C SER A 444 -5.16 -0.25 -21.14
N VAL A 445 -3.99 0.22 -20.71
CA VAL A 445 -3.16 1.16 -21.50
C VAL A 445 -2.54 0.43 -22.70
N PRO A 446 -2.21 1.11 -23.81
CA PRO A 446 -1.64 0.46 -24.99
C PRO A 446 -0.38 -0.33 -24.65
N ASP A 447 -0.17 -1.50 -25.28
CA ASP A 447 0.97 -2.37 -24.95
C ASP A 447 2.34 -1.76 -25.32
N THR A 448 2.39 -0.93 -26.37
CA THR A 448 3.61 -0.23 -26.84
C THR A 448 3.42 1.29 -26.84
N VAL A 449 4.53 2.03 -26.92
CA VAL A 449 4.52 3.48 -27.14
C VAL A 449 3.79 3.88 -28.44
N ASP A 450 3.87 3.08 -29.50
CA ASP A 450 3.24 3.38 -30.80
C ASP A 450 1.71 3.40 -30.72
N GLY A 451 1.12 2.57 -29.85
CA GLY A 451 -0.34 2.44 -29.71
C GLY A 451 -1.06 3.64 -29.07
N TYR A 452 -0.39 4.79 -28.92
CA TYR A 452 -0.96 6.03 -28.39
C TYR A 452 -1.55 6.92 -29.49
N VAL A 453 -1.03 6.81 -30.72
CA VAL A 453 -1.30 7.72 -31.84
C VAL A 453 -1.54 6.92 -33.13
N ARG A 454 -2.26 7.52 -34.07
CA ARG A 454 -2.43 7.05 -35.45
C ARG A 454 -1.79 8.05 -36.39
N ASP A 455 -1.32 7.56 -37.54
CA ASP A 455 -0.67 8.37 -38.58
C ASP A 455 0.50 9.23 -38.08
N VAL A 456 1.27 8.68 -37.12
CA VAL A 456 2.55 9.20 -36.65
C VAL A 456 3.50 8.02 -36.49
N SER A 457 4.68 8.08 -37.11
CA SER A 457 5.67 7.00 -37.08
C SER A 457 6.98 7.43 -36.44
N ILE A 458 7.56 6.53 -35.64
CA ILE A 458 8.87 6.70 -35.00
C ILE A 458 9.95 6.14 -35.93
N ALA A 459 10.91 6.94 -36.39
CA ALA A 459 12.04 6.47 -37.19
C ALA A 459 13.04 5.72 -36.29
N ARG A 460 13.01 4.39 -36.34
CA ARG A 460 13.75 3.51 -35.42
C ARG A 460 15.19 3.25 -35.87
N ASN A 461 16.02 4.28 -35.86
CA ASN A 461 17.44 4.17 -36.20
C ASN A 461 18.28 3.48 -35.09
N ASP A 462 17.82 3.46 -33.83
CA ASP A 462 18.38 2.64 -32.73
C ASP A 462 17.24 2.03 -31.87
N PRO A 463 17.12 0.69 -31.78
CA PRO A 463 16.18 0.02 -30.87
C PRO A 463 16.32 0.41 -29.39
N LYS A 464 17.49 0.89 -28.96
CA LYS A 464 17.75 1.37 -27.59
C LYS A 464 17.24 2.79 -27.32
N ALA A 465 16.89 3.54 -28.36
CA ALA A 465 16.28 4.88 -28.21
C ALA A 465 14.77 4.81 -27.91
N CYS A 466 14.16 3.62 -27.97
CA CYS A 466 12.76 3.40 -27.63
C CYS A 466 12.49 3.66 -26.12
N PRO A 467 11.53 4.53 -25.74
CA PRO A 467 11.25 4.85 -24.33
C PRO A 467 10.83 3.62 -23.52
N ASP A 468 10.10 2.69 -24.15
CA ASP A 468 9.71 1.42 -23.54
C ASP A 468 10.92 0.54 -23.18
N ALA A 469 11.95 0.51 -24.03
CA ALA A 469 13.17 -0.23 -23.77
C ALA A 469 13.96 0.40 -22.62
N ASP A 470 14.04 1.74 -22.57
CA ASP A 470 14.70 2.48 -21.49
C ASP A 470 14.00 2.26 -20.14
N PHE A 471 12.68 2.48 -20.09
CA PHE A 471 11.87 2.30 -18.87
C PHE A 471 11.95 0.85 -18.38
N PHE A 472 11.76 -0.14 -19.27
CA PHE A 472 11.82 -1.54 -18.88
C PHE A 472 13.21 -1.93 -18.37
N ARG A 473 14.29 -1.59 -19.08
CA ARG A 473 15.66 -1.98 -18.72
C ARG A 473 16.19 -1.24 -17.49
N ARG A 474 16.09 0.09 -17.48
CA ARG A 474 16.70 0.93 -16.43
C ARG A 474 15.88 1.08 -15.17
N ARG A 475 14.57 0.81 -15.23
CA ARG A 475 13.66 0.95 -14.08
C ARG A 475 13.17 -0.42 -13.61
N VAL A 476 12.34 -1.08 -14.40
CA VAL A 476 11.64 -2.32 -13.97
C VAL A 476 12.63 -3.47 -13.75
N VAL A 477 13.47 -3.80 -14.73
CA VAL A 477 14.47 -4.89 -14.60
C VAL A 477 15.56 -4.53 -13.58
N ALA A 478 16.00 -3.27 -13.54
CA ALA A 478 16.97 -2.80 -12.55
C ALA A 478 16.45 -2.93 -11.11
N GLN A 479 15.16 -2.65 -10.88
CA GLN A 479 14.49 -2.88 -9.61
C GLN A 479 14.40 -4.38 -9.29
N VAL A 480 13.66 -5.15 -10.10
CA VAL A 480 13.28 -6.53 -9.74
C VAL A 480 14.49 -7.47 -9.76
N ARG A 481 15.27 -7.46 -10.85
CA ARG A 481 16.46 -8.33 -10.97
C ARG A 481 17.63 -7.77 -10.17
N GLY A 482 17.88 -6.47 -10.25
CA GLY A 482 19.03 -5.83 -9.61
C GLY A 482 18.85 -5.59 -8.11
N ASN A 483 17.91 -4.71 -7.74
CA ASN A 483 17.75 -4.21 -6.38
C ASN A 483 17.03 -5.18 -5.43
N THR A 484 16.16 -6.06 -5.93
CA THR A 484 15.56 -7.14 -5.13
C THR A 484 16.41 -8.41 -5.23
N TYR A 485 16.40 -9.10 -6.38
CA TYR A 485 16.86 -10.49 -6.45
C TYR A 485 18.39 -10.64 -6.33
N TRP A 486 19.16 -9.93 -7.14
CA TRP A 486 20.63 -10.01 -7.13
C TRP A 486 21.25 -9.42 -5.86
N ARG A 487 20.70 -8.32 -5.33
CA ARG A 487 21.17 -7.76 -4.05
C ARG A 487 21.04 -8.71 -2.87
N THR A 488 20.02 -9.58 -2.84
CA THR A 488 19.90 -10.61 -1.79
C THR A 488 21.17 -11.48 -1.70
N TRP A 489 21.82 -11.79 -2.82
CA TRP A 489 23.13 -12.43 -2.82
C TRP A 489 24.26 -11.44 -2.50
N LYS A 490 24.32 -10.33 -3.24
CA LYS A 490 25.44 -9.37 -3.16
C LYS A 490 25.68 -8.84 -1.75
N ASP A 491 24.58 -8.54 -1.05
CA ASP A 491 24.56 -7.95 0.28
C ASP A 491 24.66 -9.03 1.38
N GLY A 492 24.84 -10.31 1.01
CA GLY A 492 25.16 -11.41 1.91
C GLY A 492 23.97 -12.04 2.65
N HIS A 493 22.74 -11.86 2.17
CA HIS A 493 21.56 -12.46 2.81
C HIS A 493 21.38 -13.94 2.47
N LEU A 494 21.50 -14.33 1.20
CA LEU A 494 21.35 -15.71 0.74
C LEU A 494 22.45 -16.13 -0.24
N ASP A 495 22.76 -17.42 -0.25
CA ASP A 495 23.79 -18.01 -1.12
C ASP A 495 23.22 -18.38 -2.49
N GLN A 496 24.09 -18.45 -3.51
CA GLN A 496 23.70 -18.73 -4.91
C GLN A 496 22.88 -20.02 -5.06
N HIS A 497 23.13 -21.03 -4.23
CA HIS A 497 22.44 -22.32 -4.27
C HIS A 497 20.97 -22.25 -3.80
N ILE A 498 20.58 -21.22 -3.04
CA ILE A 498 19.19 -20.96 -2.62
C ILE A 498 18.46 -20.18 -3.72
N LEU A 499 19.20 -19.31 -4.42
CA LEU A 499 18.70 -18.43 -5.46
C LEU A 499 18.69 -19.09 -6.86
N ARG A 500 18.92 -20.40 -6.94
CA ARG A 500 18.75 -21.20 -8.15
C ARG A 500 17.32 -21.74 -8.21
N ASP A 501 16.61 -21.39 -9.27
CA ASP A 501 15.24 -21.81 -9.57
C ASP A 501 14.24 -21.48 -8.43
N ILE A 502 14.38 -20.29 -7.83
CA ILE A 502 13.53 -19.85 -6.71
C ILE A 502 12.06 -19.73 -7.18
N PRO A 503 11.07 -20.27 -6.43
CA PRO A 503 9.67 -20.08 -6.75
C PRO A 503 9.31 -18.58 -6.77
N ALA A 504 8.72 -18.12 -7.88
CA ALA A 504 8.48 -16.71 -8.14
C ALA A 504 7.03 -16.42 -8.53
N PHE A 505 6.35 -15.59 -7.75
CA PHE A 505 4.98 -15.17 -8.02
C PHE A 505 4.96 -13.82 -8.72
N TYR A 506 4.14 -13.72 -9.78
CA TYR A 506 3.95 -12.50 -10.58
C TYR A 506 2.47 -12.11 -10.50
N CYS A 507 2.17 -11.06 -9.76
CA CYS A 507 0.82 -10.68 -9.33
C CYS A 507 0.45 -9.28 -9.83
N GLY A 508 -0.83 -8.95 -9.72
CA GLY A 508 -1.34 -7.61 -10.00
C GLY A 508 -1.74 -7.41 -11.46
N GLY A 509 -2.61 -6.43 -11.68
CA GLY A 509 -3.20 -6.15 -12.99
C GLY A 509 -2.17 -5.87 -14.08
N GLY A 510 -1.04 -5.25 -13.74
CA GLY A 510 0.00 -4.89 -14.71
C GLY A 510 0.79 -6.06 -15.26
N THR A 511 0.87 -7.21 -14.58
CA THR A 511 1.59 -8.39 -15.12
C THR A 511 0.92 -9.02 -16.34
N ARG A 512 -0.35 -8.67 -16.59
CA ARG A 512 -1.13 -9.08 -17.78
C ARG A 512 -0.75 -8.32 -19.04
N MET A 513 -0.15 -7.14 -18.90
CA MET A 513 0.34 -6.32 -20.01
C MET A 513 1.60 -6.95 -20.61
N ASN A 514 1.70 -7.02 -21.94
CA ASN A 514 2.84 -7.67 -22.63
C ASN A 514 4.17 -6.97 -22.32
N PHE A 515 4.14 -5.69 -21.98
CA PHE A 515 5.30 -4.96 -21.48
C PHE A 515 5.91 -5.59 -20.21
N TYR A 516 5.10 -5.90 -19.20
CA TYR A 516 5.58 -6.42 -17.91
C TYR A 516 5.68 -7.95 -17.87
N SER A 517 4.89 -8.68 -18.65
CA SER A 517 4.95 -10.15 -18.70
C SER A 517 6.37 -10.66 -19.06
N ARG A 518 7.11 -9.88 -19.86
CA ARG A 518 8.55 -10.04 -20.16
C ARG A 518 9.46 -10.22 -18.95
N LEU A 519 9.07 -9.77 -17.76
CA LEU A 519 9.82 -10.02 -16.52
C LEU A 519 10.05 -11.52 -16.27
N ARG A 520 9.07 -12.36 -16.62
CA ARG A 520 9.18 -13.82 -16.47
C ARG A 520 10.36 -14.35 -17.30
N THR A 521 10.51 -13.89 -18.53
CA THR A 521 11.64 -14.24 -19.43
C THR A 521 12.96 -13.67 -18.93
N GLU A 522 12.98 -12.41 -18.48
CA GLU A 522 14.19 -11.72 -17.97
C GLU A 522 14.74 -12.27 -16.64
N LEU A 523 13.93 -13.04 -15.92
CA LEU A 523 14.29 -13.68 -14.66
C LEU A 523 14.48 -15.21 -14.81
N ALA A 524 14.08 -15.81 -15.93
CA ALA A 524 14.37 -17.20 -16.25
C ALA A 524 15.86 -17.44 -16.61
N SER A 525 16.56 -16.40 -17.05
CA SER A 525 18.01 -16.44 -17.32
C SER A 525 18.64 -15.04 -17.22
N MET A 526 19.75 -14.92 -16.48
CA MET A 526 20.55 -13.70 -16.42
C MET A 526 21.90 -13.89 -17.13
N PRO A 527 22.21 -13.12 -18.19
CA PRO A 527 23.53 -13.10 -18.80
C PRO A 527 24.63 -12.81 -17.76
N GLY A 528 25.68 -13.63 -17.73
CA GLY A 528 26.78 -13.55 -16.76
C GLY A 528 26.45 -14.03 -15.34
N CYS A 529 25.22 -14.42 -15.03
CA CYS A 529 24.80 -14.98 -13.73
C CYS A 529 23.83 -16.15 -13.94
N THR A 530 24.28 -17.22 -14.61
CA THR A 530 23.44 -18.37 -15.03
C THR A 530 22.79 -19.13 -13.88
N TRP A 531 23.22 -18.91 -12.63
CA TRP A 531 22.62 -19.47 -11.42
C TRP A 531 21.42 -18.67 -10.91
N LEU A 532 21.27 -17.39 -11.26
CA LEU A 532 20.22 -16.52 -10.76
C LEU A 532 18.96 -16.70 -11.63
N LYS A 533 18.10 -17.65 -11.24
CA LYS A 533 16.92 -18.06 -12.02
C LYS A 533 15.67 -18.12 -11.16
N ALA A 534 14.60 -17.50 -11.64
CA ALA A 534 13.27 -17.55 -11.04
C ALA A 534 12.38 -18.55 -11.77
N ALA A 535 11.70 -19.42 -11.02
CA ALA A 535 10.73 -20.39 -11.52
C ALA A 535 9.30 -19.87 -11.30
N PRO A 536 8.57 -19.43 -12.35
CA PRO A 536 7.23 -18.86 -12.19
C PRO A 536 6.23 -19.80 -11.52
N ARG A 537 5.43 -19.26 -10.60
CA ARG A 537 4.32 -19.93 -9.92
C ARG A 537 3.06 -19.04 -9.98
N HIS A 538 1.90 -19.68 -9.94
CA HIS A 538 0.60 -19.03 -9.79
C HIS A 538 0.15 -19.14 -8.34
N ILE A 539 -0.43 -18.07 -7.79
CA ILE A 539 -1.15 -18.14 -6.51
C ILE A 539 -2.45 -18.92 -6.76
N ALA A 540 -2.71 -19.95 -5.95
CA ALA A 540 -3.93 -20.74 -6.07
C ALA A 540 -5.12 -20.02 -5.42
N LEU A 541 -6.28 -20.05 -6.09
CA LEU A 541 -7.58 -19.68 -5.51
C LEU A 541 -7.90 -20.63 -4.33
N PRO A 542 -8.15 -20.11 -3.10
CA PRO A 542 -8.60 -20.89 -1.95
C PRO A 542 -10.04 -21.41 -2.16
N GLU A 543 -10.37 -22.52 -1.51
CA GLU A 543 -11.70 -23.15 -1.61
C GLU A 543 -12.72 -22.45 -0.71
N GLU A 544 -12.23 -21.77 0.33
CA GLU A 544 -12.97 -21.02 1.33
C GLU A 544 -13.51 -19.68 0.80
N LEU A 545 -13.02 -19.21 -0.35
CA LEU A 545 -13.39 -17.92 -0.95
C LEU A 545 -14.62 -18.02 -1.86
N GLU A 546 -15.77 -17.57 -1.37
CA GLU A 546 -16.94 -17.29 -2.19
C GLU A 546 -16.72 -16.03 -3.04
N ALA A 547 -16.35 -16.22 -4.31
CA ALA A 547 -16.24 -15.17 -5.32
C ALA A 547 -16.91 -15.57 -6.65
N PRO A 548 -18.26 -15.58 -6.74
CA PRO A 548 -18.99 -15.99 -7.94
C PRO A 548 -18.52 -15.31 -9.24
N GLY A 549 -18.06 -16.13 -10.20
CA GLY A 549 -17.59 -15.68 -11.52
C GLY A 549 -16.10 -15.28 -11.57
N LEU A 550 -15.38 -15.28 -10.45
CA LEU A 550 -13.93 -15.06 -10.44
C LEU A 550 -13.19 -16.23 -11.13
N MET A 551 -12.38 -15.91 -12.14
CA MET A 551 -11.49 -16.87 -12.79
C MET A 551 -10.27 -17.16 -11.92
N ARG A 552 -9.72 -18.38 -11.97
CA ARG A 552 -8.56 -18.78 -11.14
C ARG A 552 -7.32 -17.95 -11.45
N GLU A 553 -7.19 -17.56 -12.72
CA GLU A 553 -6.13 -16.73 -13.28
C GLU A 553 -6.22 -15.26 -12.81
N ASP A 554 -7.38 -14.86 -12.26
CA ASP A 554 -7.64 -13.51 -11.74
C ASP A 554 -7.57 -13.40 -10.21
N TYR A 555 -7.39 -14.52 -9.50
CA TYR A 555 -7.32 -14.52 -8.04
C TYR A 555 -6.15 -13.69 -7.47
N ASP A 556 -5.03 -13.56 -8.18
CA ASP A 556 -3.90 -12.71 -7.77
C ASP A 556 -4.29 -11.23 -7.56
N ARG A 557 -5.42 -10.79 -8.12
CA ARG A 557 -5.96 -9.44 -7.95
C ARG A 557 -6.89 -9.28 -6.75
N LEU A 558 -7.30 -10.37 -6.10
CA LEU A 558 -8.04 -10.38 -4.82
C LEU A 558 -7.24 -10.96 -3.65
N SER A 559 -6.12 -11.64 -3.91
CA SER A 559 -5.33 -12.37 -2.89
C SER A 559 -4.79 -11.49 -1.76
N VAL A 560 -4.55 -10.19 -2.00
CA VAL A 560 -4.25 -9.22 -0.93
C VAL A 560 -5.43 -9.09 0.03
N ALA A 561 -6.62 -8.74 -0.47
CA ALA A 561 -7.83 -8.57 0.33
C ALA A 561 -8.23 -9.87 1.06
N TYR A 562 -8.14 -11.02 0.37
CA TYR A 562 -8.33 -12.34 0.98
C TYR A 562 -7.34 -12.57 2.13
N GLY A 563 -6.05 -12.31 1.89
CA GLY A 563 -5.02 -12.39 2.91
C GLY A 563 -5.39 -11.57 4.14
N LEU A 564 -5.64 -10.27 3.96
CA LEU A 564 -6.03 -9.34 5.03
C LEU A 564 -7.25 -9.82 5.83
N SER A 565 -8.21 -10.51 5.19
CA SER A 565 -9.42 -11.04 5.82
C SER A 565 -9.21 -12.27 6.73
N PHE A 566 -8.05 -12.91 6.67
CA PHE A 566 -7.74 -14.07 7.51
C PHE A 566 -6.40 -13.98 8.25
N LEU A 567 -5.58 -12.98 7.96
CA LEU A 567 -4.16 -12.99 8.29
C LEU A 567 -3.88 -13.06 9.80
N GLU A 568 -3.42 -14.22 10.24
CA GLU A 568 -2.69 -14.36 11.50
C GLU A 568 -1.20 -14.57 11.23
N VAL A 569 -0.49 -13.48 10.93
CA VAL A 569 0.98 -13.49 10.95
C VAL A 569 1.49 -13.66 12.38
N GLY A 570 2.63 -14.34 12.48
CA GLY A 570 3.51 -14.20 13.63
C GLY A 570 4.31 -12.91 13.49
N LYS A 571 5.64 -13.02 13.42
CA LYS A 571 6.54 -11.87 13.24
C LYS A 571 6.77 -11.58 11.77
N ILE A 572 6.68 -10.30 11.40
CA ILE A 572 7.23 -9.79 10.14
C ILE A 572 8.57 -9.13 10.48
N THR A 573 9.67 -9.66 9.97
CA THR A 573 11.04 -9.21 10.31
C THR A 573 11.87 -8.93 9.06
N ARG A 574 12.89 -8.08 9.21
CA ARG A 574 13.97 -7.94 8.23
C ARG A 574 15.12 -8.87 8.59
N ALA A 575 15.64 -9.60 7.61
CA ALA A 575 16.83 -10.42 7.80
C ALA A 575 18.09 -9.55 7.96
N ALA A 576 18.99 -9.95 8.84
CA ALA A 576 20.37 -9.45 8.83
C ALA A 576 21.18 -10.14 7.70
N PRO A 577 22.26 -9.52 7.20
CA PRO A 577 23.26 -10.22 6.40
C PRO A 577 23.88 -11.38 7.19
N LYS A 578 24.22 -12.48 6.52
CA LYS A 578 25.02 -13.55 7.13
C LYS A 578 26.41 -13.00 7.46
N PRO A 579 26.98 -13.32 8.64
CA PRO A 579 28.39 -13.03 8.91
C PRO A 579 29.27 -13.70 7.85
N ARG A 580 30.04 -12.91 7.10
CA ARG A 580 31.10 -13.46 6.26
C ARG A 580 32.24 -13.86 7.17
N LEU A 581 32.40 -15.16 7.40
CA LEU A 581 33.64 -15.70 7.96
C LEU A 581 34.75 -15.36 6.98
N ILE A 582 35.57 -14.38 7.33
CA ILE A 582 36.81 -14.09 6.62
C ILE A 582 37.77 -15.19 7.05
N PHE A 583 37.86 -16.24 6.23
CA PHE A 583 39.02 -17.10 6.27
C PHE A 583 40.19 -16.26 5.76
N GLU A 584 41.11 -15.90 6.65
CA GLU A 584 42.44 -15.48 6.21
C GLU A 584 42.97 -16.60 5.32
N GLN A 585 43.46 -16.26 4.13
CA GLN A 585 44.10 -17.25 3.28
C GLN A 585 45.32 -17.75 4.06
N GLU A 586 45.36 -19.04 4.37
CA GLU A 586 46.54 -19.66 4.94
C GLU A 586 47.72 -19.33 4.03
N THR A 587 48.66 -18.53 4.53
CA THR A 587 49.92 -18.28 3.84
C THR A 587 50.55 -19.64 3.58
N PRO A 588 50.83 -20.01 2.31
CA PRO A 588 51.31 -21.34 2.01
C PRO A 588 52.55 -21.66 2.84
N TYR A 589 52.51 -22.76 3.61
CA TYR A 589 53.54 -23.14 4.57
C TYR A 589 54.96 -23.22 3.97
N HIS A 590 55.07 -23.36 2.64
CA HIS A 590 56.32 -23.35 1.90
C HIS A 590 57.08 -22.01 1.93
N HIS A 591 56.45 -20.89 2.27
CA HIS A 591 57.15 -19.60 2.40
C HIS A 591 58.00 -19.47 3.67
N ASN A 592 57.87 -20.40 4.63
CA ASN A 592 58.58 -20.36 5.91
C ASN A 592 59.74 -21.37 6.02
N TYR A 593 60.10 -22.06 4.93
CA TYR A 593 61.22 -23.01 4.90
C TYR A 593 62.19 -22.67 3.77
N VAL A 594 63.46 -22.45 4.14
CA VAL A 594 64.60 -22.42 3.21
C VAL A 594 65.07 -23.87 3.00
N SER A 595 65.43 -24.27 1.78
CA SER A 595 65.92 -25.64 1.55
C SER A 595 67.30 -25.82 2.20
N LYS A 596 67.65 -27.07 2.54
CA LYS A 596 69.03 -27.40 2.94
C LYS A 596 70.04 -27.26 1.80
N ASP A 597 69.55 -27.16 0.56
CA ASP A 597 70.37 -26.95 -0.63
C ASP A 597 70.65 -25.45 -0.92
N ASP A 598 70.07 -24.53 -0.13
CA ASP A 598 70.20 -23.07 -0.26
C ASP A 598 71.19 -22.44 0.74
N VAL A 599 72.17 -23.21 1.27
CA VAL A 599 73.20 -22.76 2.25
C VAL A 599 74.61 -23.11 1.80
#